data_AF-A0A9E4KMN1-F1
#
_entry.id   AF-A0A9E4KMN1-F1
#
_cell.length_a   1.000
_cell.length_b   1.000
_cell.length_c   1.000
_cell.angle_alpha   90.00
_cell.angle_beta   90.00
_cell.angle_gamma   90.00
#
_symmetry.space_group_name_H-M   'P 1'
#
loop_
_entity.id
_entity.type
_entity.pdbx_description
1 polymer ?
#
loop_
_entity_poly.entity_id
_entity_poly.type
_entity_poly.pdbx_seq_one_letter_code
_entity_poly.pdbx_strand_id
1 'polypeptide(L)'
;MNAKYIVIGSEESPYSVKVRSYFRYKGIPHEWRDRRQAADLFARHARLPLIPLVVTPEDAGIQDSTPIIEAMEAKFPEPSIHPAGRVSPFVSALLEEFGDEWGNKWMFHMRWAREIDQVAVSRRFAANAPADEIDAAAQTIRERMVPRVWFVGSNEVTAPQIEQSFADVLPLLDVHLASRPYLFGARPSLGDFGLWGQIYEAGRDPTAGALVAGVANVVAWIDRMLNPASLGEFEDWAALESSLLPILEDQVAGVFLPWDVANAAAIADGADEFDVTLKGKRWTQKPQKYHARSLGALKAKYAEVGGDAALDAVLTASGCKEYLAA
;
A
#
# COMPACT_ATOMS: atom_id res chain seq x y z
N MET A 1 -17.10 -3.79 -30.43
CA MET A 1 -16.90 -4.09 -28.99
C MET A 1 -15.64 -3.35 -28.57
N ASN A 2 -15.73 -2.34 -27.71
CA ASN A 2 -14.51 -1.74 -27.14
C ASN A 2 -13.82 -2.84 -26.34
N ALA A 3 -12.64 -3.26 -26.78
CA ALA A 3 -11.88 -4.31 -26.11
C ALA A 3 -11.58 -3.88 -24.68
N LYS A 4 -11.83 -4.78 -23.72
CA LYS A 4 -11.75 -4.49 -22.28
C LYS A 4 -10.40 -4.94 -21.72
N TYR A 5 -9.91 -4.22 -20.72
CA TYR A 5 -8.79 -4.69 -19.90
C TYR A 5 -9.23 -5.87 -19.03
N ILE A 6 -8.31 -6.78 -18.72
CA ILE A 6 -8.56 -7.86 -17.76
C ILE A 6 -7.65 -7.63 -16.55
N VAL A 7 -8.25 -7.33 -15.41
CA VAL A 7 -7.54 -7.24 -14.12
C VAL A 7 -7.61 -8.62 -13.47
N ILE A 8 -6.47 -9.31 -13.46
CA ILE A 8 -6.30 -10.60 -12.79
C ILE A 8 -5.85 -10.35 -11.35
N GLY A 9 -6.72 -10.65 -10.39
CA GLY A 9 -6.54 -10.25 -8.99
C GLY A 9 -7.19 -11.19 -7.98
N SER A 10 -7.22 -10.75 -6.72
CA SER A 10 -7.92 -11.41 -5.61
C SER A 10 -8.53 -10.37 -4.70
N GLU A 11 -9.73 -10.65 -4.18
CA GLU A 11 -10.37 -9.79 -3.18
C GLU A 11 -9.53 -9.66 -1.92
N GLU A 12 -8.69 -10.65 -1.58
CA GLU A 12 -7.88 -10.65 -0.35
C GLU A 12 -6.47 -10.07 -0.58
N SER A 13 -6.24 -9.36 -1.70
CA SER A 13 -4.95 -8.77 -2.07
C SER A 13 -5.04 -7.24 -2.09
N PRO A 14 -4.29 -6.53 -1.22
CA PRO A 14 -4.36 -5.06 -1.14
C PRO A 14 -3.97 -4.40 -2.45
N TYR A 15 -2.92 -4.92 -3.11
CA TYR A 15 -2.47 -4.46 -4.41
C TYR A 15 -3.50 -4.70 -5.53
N SER A 16 -4.24 -5.80 -5.48
CA SER A 16 -5.25 -6.10 -6.50
C SER A 16 -6.48 -5.20 -6.37
N VAL A 17 -6.95 -4.98 -5.14
CA VAL A 17 -8.08 -4.07 -4.90
C VAL A 17 -7.68 -2.61 -5.13
N LYS A 18 -6.42 -2.22 -4.84
CA LYS A 18 -5.82 -0.93 -5.23
C LYS A 18 -5.95 -0.68 -6.73
N VAL A 19 -5.48 -1.61 -7.57
CA VAL A 19 -5.60 -1.49 -9.03
C VAL A 19 -7.07 -1.43 -9.46
N ARG A 20 -7.95 -2.27 -8.92
CA ARG A 20 -9.37 -2.23 -9.30
C ARG A 20 -10.04 -0.92 -8.90
N SER A 21 -9.75 -0.39 -7.71
CA SER A 21 -10.24 0.90 -7.25
C SER A 21 -9.81 2.02 -8.20
N TYR A 22 -8.54 2.04 -8.60
CA TYR A 22 -8.03 2.98 -9.60
C TYR A 22 -8.74 2.83 -10.95
N PHE A 23 -8.92 1.61 -11.46
CA PHE A 23 -9.64 1.38 -12.73
C PHE A 23 -11.09 1.87 -12.68
N ARG A 24 -11.77 1.70 -11.53
CA ARG A 24 -13.12 2.24 -11.29
C ARG A 24 -13.11 3.76 -11.29
N TYR A 25 -12.17 4.39 -10.59
CA TYR A 25 -12.01 5.84 -10.55
C TYR A 25 -11.85 6.46 -11.95
N LYS A 26 -10.97 5.88 -12.76
CA LYS A 26 -10.68 6.35 -14.12
C LYS A 26 -11.76 5.98 -15.13
N GLY A 27 -12.77 5.20 -14.73
CA GLY A 27 -13.79 4.69 -15.64
C GLY A 27 -13.23 3.78 -16.74
N ILE A 28 -12.08 3.14 -16.52
CA ILE A 28 -11.44 2.26 -17.51
C ILE A 28 -12.27 0.96 -17.60
N PRO A 29 -12.83 0.63 -18.78
CA PRO A 29 -13.61 -0.60 -18.93
C PRO A 29 -12.74 -1.84 -18.70
N HIS A 30 -13.07 -2.60 -17.66
CA HIS A 30 -12.32 -3.79 -17.28
C HIS A 30 -13.23 -4.95 -16.86
N GLU A 31 -12.67 -6.15 -16.96
CA GLU A 31 -13.17 -7.38 -16.36
C GLU A 31 -12.27 -7.75 -15.18
N TRP A 32 -12.87 -8.17 -14.08
CA TRP A 32 -12.16 -8.72 -12.94
C TRP A 32 -12.20 -10.24 -13.00
N ARG A 33 -11.03 -10.89 -12.99
CA ARG A 33 -10.91 -12.36 -12.98
C ARG A 33 -9.95 -12.77 -11.89
N ASP A 34 -10.25 -13.86 -11.19
CA ASP A 34 -9.25 -14.49 -10.35
C ASP A 34 -8.22 -15.27 -11.18
N ARG A 35 -7.12 -15.66 -10.53
CA ARG A 35 -6.03 -16.40 -11.19
C ARG A 35 -6.46 -17.76 -11.76
N ARG A 36 -7.45 -18.43 -11.18
CA ARG A 36 -7.97 -19.71 -11.70
C ARG A 36 -8.79 -19.47 -12.96
N GLN A 37 -9.66 -18.46 -12.92
CA GLN A 37 -10.48 -18.07 -14.07
C GLN A 37 -9.62 -17.63 -15.25
N ALA A 38 -8.50 -16.93 -15.02
CA ALA A 38 -7.61 -16.41 -16.06
C ALA A 38 -6.26 -17.16 -16.12
N ALA A 39 -6.25 -18.47 -15.86
CA ALA A 39 -5.02 -19.26 -15.75
C ALA A 39 -4.16 -19.24 -17.04
N ASP A 40 -4.80 -19.27 -18.21
CA ASP A 40 -4.12 -19.21 -19.52
C ASP A 40 -3.46 -17.85 -19.76
N LEU A 41 -4.15 -16.75 -19.43
CA LEU A 41 -3.65 -15.39 -19.53
C LEU A 41 -2.50 -15.16 -18.54
N PHE A 42 -2.67 -15.62 -17.30
CA PHE A 42 -1.63 -15.53 -16.29
C PHE A 42 -0.38 -16.30 -16.70
N ALA A 43 -0.52 -17.52 -17.21
CA ALA A 43 0.61 -18.32 -17.68
C ALA A 43 1.36 -17.68 -18.87
N ARG A 44 0.64 -16.97 -19.75
CA ARG A 44 1.23 -16.28 -20.91
C ARG A 44 1.94 -14.98 -20.56
N HIS A 45 1.36 -14.19 -19.66
CA HIS A 45 1.75 -12.79 -19.46
C HIS A 45 2.44 -12.49 -18.13
N ALA A 46 2.29 -13.34 -17.11
CA ALA A 46 2.95 -13.13 -15.83
C ALA A 46 4.45 -13.44 -15.93
N ARG A 47 5.28 -12.45 -15.63
CA ARG A 47 6.72 -12.58 -15.44
C ARG A 47 7.07 -13.11 -14.05
N LEU A 48 6.25 -12.79 -13.06
CA LEU A 48 6.39 -13.22 -11.67
C LEU A 48 5.10 -13.88 -11.18
N PRO A 49 5.16 -14.85 -10.25
CA PRO A 49 3.99 -15.55 -9.72
C PRO A 49 3.20 -14.69 -8.71
N LEU A 50 3.00 -13.41 -9.01
CA LEU A 50 2.31 -12.42 -8.18
C LEU A 50 1.12 -11.79 -8.92
N ILE A 51 0.18 -11.26 -8.13
CA ILE A 51 -0.95 -10.45 -8.57
C ILE A 51 -0.83 -9.06 -7.91
N PRO A 52 -1.38 -8.00 -8.51
CA PRO A 52 -2.19 -7.97 -9.73
C PRO A 52 -1.39 -8.16 -11.03
N LEU A 53 -2.10 -8.62 -12.07
CA LEU A 53 -1.69 -8.61 -13.47
C LEU A 53 -2.81 -7.99 -14.30
N VAL A 54 -2.50 -6.99 -15.12
CA VAL A 54 -3.43 -6.45 -16.11
C VAL A 54 -3.04 -6.94 -17.50
N VAL A 55 -3.99 -7.53 -18.21
CA VAL A 55 -3.86 -7.81 -19.64
C VAL A 55 -4.60 -6.73 -20.42
N THR A 56 -3.88 -6.06 -21.34
CA THR A 56 -4.43 -4.98 -22.14
C THR A 56 -5.24 -5.52 -23.33
N PRO A 57 -6.10 -4.68 -23.95
CA PRO A 57 -6.76 -5.00 -25.21
C PRO A 57 -5.85 -5.47 -26.35
N GLU A 58 -4.58 -5.07 -26.31
CA GLU A 58 -3.54 -5.41 -27.28
C GLU A 58 -2.77 -6.70 -26.93
N ASP A 59 -3.29 -7.52 -26.00
CA ASP A 59 -2.68 -8.77 -25.50
C ASP A 59 -1.27 -8.56 -24.90
N ALA A 60 -1.09 -7.48 -24.14
CA ALA A 60 0.12 -7.21 -23.37
C ALA A 60 -0.13 -7.34 -21.86
N GLY A 61 0.85 -7.89 -21.12
CA GLY A 61 0.79 -8.01 -19.66
C GLY A 61 1.55 -6.90 -18.93
N ILE A 62 0.92 -6.31 -17.91
CA ILE A 62 1.54 -5.36 -16.97
C ILE A 62 1.32 -5.88 -15.55
N GLN A 63 2.39 -6.05 -14.77
CA GLN A 63 2.33 -6.53 -13.39
C GLN A 63 2.80 -5.45 -12.42
N ASP A 64 2.44 -5.67 -11.16
CA ASP A 64 2.78 -4.80 -10.02
C ASP A 64 1.90 -3.53 -10.00
N SER A 65 1.42 -3.16 -8.81
CA SER A 65 0.33 -2.19 -8.70
C SER A 65 0.75 -0.79 -9.13
N THR A 66 1.96 -0.35 -8.75
CA THR A 66 2.49 0.97 -9.11
C THR A 66 2.79 1.07 -10.60
N PRO A 67 3.53 0.13 -11.25
CA PRO A 67 3.71 0.16 -12.70
C PRO A 67 2.42 0.05 -13.51
N ILE A 68 1.42 -0.72 -13.03
CA ILE A 68 0.09 -0.76 -13.65
C ILE A 68 -0.56 0.63 -13.60
N ILE A 69 -0.60 1.26 -12.43
CA ILE A 69 -1.23 2.57 -12.25
C ILE A 69 -0.49 3.64 -13.05
N GLU A 70 0.84 3.70 -13.00
CA GLU A 70 1.63 4.68 -13.77
C GLU A 70 1.42 4.54 -15.28
N ALA A 71 1.42 3.30 -15.80
CA ALA A 71 1.17 3.06 -17.22
C ALA A 71 -0.25 3.45 -17.64
N MET A 72 -1.25 3.21 -16.79
CA MET A 72 -2.63 3.58 -17.07
C MET A 72 -2.86 5.08 -16.89
N GLU A 73 -2.18 5.73 -15.95
CA GLU A 73 -2.28 7.18 -15.74
C GLU A 73 -1.71 7.95 -16.92
N ALA A 74 -0.61 7.46 -17.51
CA ALA A 74 -0.06 8.02 -18.75
C ALA A 74 -1.01 7.84 -19.95
N LYS A 75 -1.75 6.71 -20.03
CA LYS A 75 -2.69 6.42 -21.13
C LYS A 75 -4.05 7.12 -20.96
N PHE A 76 -4.47 7.32 -19.72
CA PHE A 76 -5.75 7.93 -19.32
C PHE A 76 -5.46 9.06 -18.33
N PRO A 77 -5.01 10.24 -18.78
CA PRO A 77 -4.55 11.30 -17.87
C PRO A 77 -5.65 11.92 -17.01
N GLU A 78 -6.92 11.85 -17.46
CA GLU A 78 -8.05 12.47 -16.75
C GLU A 78 -9.06 11.43 -16.25
N PRO A 79 -9.65 11.62 -15.05
CA PRO A 79 -9.29 12.64 -14.06
C PRO A 79 -7.95 12.31 -13.38
N SER A 80 -7.03 13.27 -13.27
CA SER A 80 -5.68 13.01 -12.71
C SER A 80 -5.70 12.55 -11.24
N ILE A 81 -4.78 11.64 -10.87
CA ILE A 81 -4.48 11.24 -9.48
C ILE A 81 -3.29 12.01 -8.87
N HIS A 82 -2.68 12.93 -9.63
CA HIS A 82 -1.53 13.70 -9.19
C HIS A 82 -1.94 15.13 -8.82
N PRO A 83 -1.76 15.54 -7.55
CA PRO A 83 -1.92 16.93 -7.15
C PRO A 83 -1.00 17.87 -7.94
N ALA A 84 -1.39 19.13 -8.07
CA ALA A 84 -0.59 20.15 -8.74
C ALA A 84 0.63 20.59 -7.91
N GLY A 85 1.57 21.27 -8.55
CA GLY A 85 2.77 21.82 -7.91
C GLY A 85 3.90 20.79 -7.77
N ARG A 86 4.80 21.03 -6.82
CA ARG A 86 5.98 20.17 -6.57
C ARG A 86 5.92 19.43 -5.23
N VAL A 87 5.31 20.04 -4.23
CA VAL A 87 5.20 19.48 -2.87
C VAL A 87 4.23 18.30 -2.85
N SER A 88 2.94 18.56 -3.08
CA SER A 88 1.88 17.57 -2.97
C SER A 88 2.05 16.33 -3.85
N PRO A 89 2.45 16.40 -5.13
CA PRO A 89 2.69 15.19 -5.92
C PRO A 89 3.86 14.34 -5.41
N PHE A 90 4.94 14.94 -4.91
CA PHE A 90 6.02 14.18 -4.28
C PHE A 90 5.58 13.53 -2.97
N VAL A 91 4.91 14.29 -2.09
CA VAL A 91 4.39 13.74 -0.82
C VAL A 91 3.35 12.63 -1.09
N SER A 92 2.54 12.75 -2.13
CA SER A 92 1.60 11.69 -2.55
C SER A 92 2.33 10.42 -2.97
N ALA A 93 3.43 10.53 -3.73
CA ALA A 93 4.27 9.39 -4.08
C ALA A 93 4.97 8.78 -2.85
N LEU A 94 5.45 9.60 -1.92
CA LEU A 94 6.05 9.15 -0.66
C LEU A 94 5.04 8.38 0.21
N LEU A 95 3.80 8.86 0.29
CA LEU A 95 2.73 8.18 1.03
C LEU A 95 2.28 6.89 0.34
N GLU A 96 2.34 6.82 -1.00
CA GLU A 96 2.06 5.59 -1.73
C GLU A 96 3.14 4.53 -1.48
N GLU A 97 4.42 4.90 -1.55
CA GLU A 97 5.53 4.02 -1.19
C GLU A 97 5.42 3.55 0.28
N PHE A 98 5.14 4.49 1.21
CA PHE A 98 4.91 4.15 2.61
C PHE A 98 3.76 3.13 2.77
N GLY A 99 2.67 3.30 2.03
CA GLY A 99 1.57 2.35 1.98
C GLY A 99 1.99 0.99 1.45
N ASP A 100 2.59 0.93 0.26
CA ASP A 100 2.94 -0.33 -0.39
C ASP A 100 4.00 -1.11 0.40
N GLU A 101 4.99 -0.43 0.97
CA GLU A 101 6.11 -1.11 1.62
C GLU A 101 5.87 -1.34 3.13
N TRP A 102 5.52 -0.28 3.88
CA TRP A 102 5.31 -0.38 5.32
C TRP A 102 3.87 -0.81 5.65
N GLY A 103 2.88 -0.31 4.93
CA GLY A 103 1.48 -0.68 5.14
C GLY A 103 1.20 -2.16 4.89
N ASN A 104 1.93 -2.79 3.96
CA ASN A 104 1.89 -4.23 3.76
C ASN A 104 2.36 -5.02 4.99
N LYS A 105 3.26 -4.44 5.81
CA LYS A 105 3.65 -5.05 7.10
C LYS A 105 2.48 -5.10 8.05
N TRP A 106 1.72 -4.00 8.18
CA TRP A 106 0.50 -3.98 9.00
C TRP A 106 -0.48 -5.05 8.54
N MET A 107 -0.86 -5.01 7.27
CA MET A 107 -1.87 -5.92 6.70
C MET A 107 -1.46 -7.38 6.90
N PHE A 108 -0.26 -7.75 6.45
CA PHE A 108 0.14 -9.16 6.46
C PHE A 108 0.36 -9.68 7.89
N HIS A 109 0.91 -8.84 8.78
CA HIS A 109 1.06 -9.19 10.19
C HIS A 109 -0.30 -9.40 10.86
N MET A 110 -1.19 -8.41 10.80
CA MET A 110 -2.49 -8.46 11.47
C MET A 110 -3.34 -9.65 11.00
N ARG A 111 -3.23 -10.00 9.71
CA ARG A 111 -3.94 -11.12 9.09
C ARG A 111 -3.48 -12.50 9.54
N TRP A 112 -2.18 -12.68 9.75
CA TRP A 112 -1.59 -14.01 9.93
C TRP A 112 -0.93 -14.24 11.29
N ALA A 113 -0.79 -13.23 12.15
CA ALA A 113 -0.13 -13.37 13.45
C ALA A 113 -1.00 -14.06 14.51
N ARG A 114 -2.29 -13.71 14.60
CA ARG A 114 -3.20 -14.25 15.62
C ARG A 114 -4.14 -15.30 15.04
N GLU A 115 -4.46 -16.33 15.82
CA GLU A 115 -5.30 -17.44 15.39
C GLU A 115 -6.69 -16.99 14.90
N ILE A 116 -7.32 -16.02 15.58
CA ILE A 116 -8.64 -15.51 15.20
C ILE A 116 -8.64 -14.94 13.78
N ASP A 117 -7.58 -14.21 13.40
CA ASP A 117 -7.42 -13.61 12.09
C ASP A 117 -7.10 -14.68 11.04
N GLN A 118 -6.18 -15.61 11.37
CA GLN A 118 -5.82 -16.74 10.50
C GLN A 118 -7.06 -17.58 10.13
N VAL A 119 -7.92 -17.87 11.10
CA VAL A 119 -9.15 -18.65 10.89
C VAL A 119 -10.12 -17.89 10.00
N ALA A 120 -10.32 -16.59 10.24
CA ALA A 120 -11.22 -15.76 9.44
C ALA A 120 -10.76 -15.68 7.98
N VAL A 121 -9.52 -15.26 7.73
CA VAL A 121 -9.02 -15.05 6.36
C VAL A 121 -8.87 -16.35 5.58
N SER A 122 -8.45 -17.44 6.23
CA SER A 122 -8.29 -18.72 5.53
C SER A 122 -9.61 -19.29 5.03
N ARG A 123 -10.70 -19.10 5.77
CA ARG A 123 -12.05 -19.44 5.30
C ARG A 123 -12.51 -18.54 4.16
N ARG A 124 -12.20 -17.23 4.18
CA ARG A 124 -12.49 -16.33 3.04
C ARG A 124 -11.77 -16.78 1.77
N PHE A 125 -10.49 -17.14 1.85
CA PHE A 125 -9.74 -17.70 0.73
C PHE A 125 -10.31 -19.05 0.23
N ALA A 126 -10.87 -19.86 1.13
CA ALA A 126 -11.47 -21.14 0.82
C ALA A 126 -12.94 -21.06 0.36
N ALA A 127 -13.55 -19.88 0.31
CA ALA A 127 -15.00 -19.72 0.11
C ALA A 127 -15.54 -20.32 -1.21
N ASN A 128 -14.67 -20.50 -2.22
CA ASN A 128 -15.04 -21.11 -3.51
C ASN A 128 -14.80 -22.63 -3.57
N ALA A 129 -14.38 -23.27 -2.47
CA ALA A 129 -14.27 -24.73 -2.38
C ALA A 129 -15.66 -25.37 -2.18
N PRO A 130 -15.83 -26.67 -2.49
CA PRO A 130 -17.00 -27.44 -2.06
C PRO A 130 -17.23 -27.29 -0.55
N ALA A 131 -18.50 -27.23 -0.13
CA ALA A 131 -18.86 -26.87 1.25
C ALA A 131 -18.24 -27.82 2.31
N ASP A 132 -18.13 -29.10 2.00
CA ASP A 132 -17.51 -30.14 2.82
C ASP A 132 -15.97 -30.11 2.81
N GLU A 133 -15.36 -29.36 1.88
CA GLU A 133 -13.91 -29.20 1.76
C GLU A 133 -13.38 -27.85 2.29
N ILE A 134 -14.26 -26.89 2.63
CA ILE A 134 -13.86 -25.53 3.03
C ILE A 134 -12.86 -25.55 4.20
N ASP A 135 -13.13 -26.33 5.24
CA ASP A 135 -12.26 -26.35 6.44
C ASP A 135 -10.88 -26.97 6.14
N ALA A 136 -10.84 -28.02 5.32
CA ALA A 136 -9.59 -28.64 4.87
C ALA A 136 -8.78 -27.67 3.98
N ALA A 137 -9.44 -27.01 3.04
CA ALA A 137 -8.80 -26.00 2.19
C ALA A 137 -8.27 -24.81 3.01
N ALA A 138 -9.06 -24.32 3.97
CA ALA A 138 -8.66 -23.25 4.89
C ALA A 138 -7.46 -23.66 5.74
N GLN A 139 -7.42 -24.90 6.24
CA GLN A 139 -6.26 -25.41 6.97
C GLN A 139 -4.99 -25.43 6.10
N THR A 140 -5.06 -25.95 4.87
CA THR A 140 -3.92 -25.91 3.93
C THR A 140 -3.45 -24.48 3.65
N ILE A 141 -4.38 -23.52 3.57
CA ILE A 141 -4.04 -22.10 3.42
C ILE A 141 -3.29 -21.59 4.65
N ARG A 142 -3.76 -21.88 5.87
CA ARG A 142 -3.07 -21.45 7.11
C ARG A 142 -1.66 -22.03 7.21
N GLU A 143 -1.51 -23.34 7.02
CA GLU A 143 -0.22 -24.03 7.08
C GLU A 143 0.80 -23.42 6.10
N ARG A 144 0.34 -22.95 4.94
CA ARG A 144 1.19 -22.30 3.94
C ARG A 144 1.49 -20.83 4.26
N MET A 145 0.53 -20.09 4.82
CA MET A 145 0.59 -18.63 4.92
C MET A 145 1.10 -18.12 6.27
N VAL A 146 0.79 -18.79 7.38
CA VAL A 146 1.24 -18.37 8.72
C VAL A 146 2.76 -18.29 8.82
N PRO A 147 3.54 -19.27 8.32
CA PRO A 147 4.99 -19.17 8.37
C PRO A 147 5.56 -18.03 7.51
N ARG A 148 4.77 -17.34 6.69
CA ARG A 148 5.23 -16.29 5.77
C ARG A 148 5.27 -14.90 6.38
N VAL A 149 4.87 -14.73 7.64
CA VAL A 149 4.92 -13.43 8.32
C VAL A 149 6.34 -12.84 8.35
N TRP A 150 7.38 -13.67 8.27
CA TRP A 150 8.76 -13.18 8.14
C TRP A 150 9.01 -12.40 6.83
N PHE A 151 8.23 -12.62 5.75
CA PHE A 151 8.36 -11.84 4.51
C PHE A 151 8.04 -10.36 4.70
N VAL A 152 7.34 -9.98 5.77
CA VAL A 152 7.12 -8.58 6.12
C VAL A 152 7.99 -8.12 7.28
N GLY A 153 8.96 -8.94 7.69
CA GLY A 153 9.85 -8.66 8.81
C GLY A 153 9.23 -8.93 10.18
N SER A 154 8.03 -9.52 10.25
CA SER A 154 7.34 -9.82 11.51
C SER A 154 7.99 -11.00 12.24
N ASN A 155 8.46 -10.74 13.46
CA ASN A 155 9.01 -11.70 14.42
C ASN A 155 8.73 -11.21 15.86
N GLU A 156 9.20 -11.92 16.89
CA GLU A 156 8.96 -11.58 18.30
C GLU A 156 9.44 -10.16 18.68
N VAL A 157 10.47 -9.63 18.02
CA VAL A 157 11.06 -8.31 18.29
C VAL A 157 10.28 -7.20 17.56
N THR A 158 9.88 -7.45 16.31
CA THR A 158 9.28 -6.44 15.42
C THR A 158 7.76 -6.41 15.44
N ALA A 159 7.09 -7.52 15.77
CA ALA A 159 5.63 -7.62 15.79
C ALA A 159 4.97 -6.52 16.65
N PRO A 160 5.41 -6.24 17.90
CA PRO A 160 4.83 -5.15 18.69
C PRO A 160 5.00 -3.77 18.05
N GLN A 161 6.05 -3.57 17.24
CA GLN A 161 6.29 -2.29 16.54
C GLN A 161 5.38 -2.15 15.32
N ILE A 162 5.13 -3.24 14.58
CA ILE A 162 4.17 -3.27 13.47
C ILE A 162 2.77 -2.95 13.98
N GLU A 163 2.36 -3.60 15.09
CA GLU A 163 1.05 -3.35 15.68
C GLU A 163 0.90 -1.94 16.21
N GLN A 164 1.92 -1.42 16.91
CA GLN A 164 1.89 -0.05 17.41
C GLN A 164 1.83 0.96 16.27
N SER A 165 2.60 0.78 15.20
CA SER A 165 2.58 1.68 14.04
C SER A 165 1.19 1.70 13.37
N PHE A 166 0.51 0.56 13.26
CA PHE A 166 -0.87 0.53 12.76
C PHE A 166 -1.84 1.26 13.71
N ALA A 167 -1.70 1.06 15.02
CA ALA A 167 -2.54 1.75 16.00
C ALA A 167 -2.29 3.27 16.04
N ASP A 168 -1.05 3.70 15.79
CA ASP A 168 -0.63 5.11 15.79
C ASP A 168 -1.10 5.84 14.52
N VAL A 169 -1.06 5.21 13.34
CA VAL A 169 -1.41 5.88 12.08
C VAL A 169 -2.91 6.13 11.93
N LEU A 170 -3.76 5.23 12.44
CA LEU A 170 -5.22 5.34 12.32
C LEU A 170 -5.80 6.65 12.89
N PRO A 171 -5.49 7.08 14.13
CA PRO A 171 -6.00 8.35 14.66
C PRO A 171 -5.44 9.57 13.91
N LEU A 172 -4.20 9.51 13.40
CA LEU A 172 -3.63 10.60 12.60
C LEU A 172 -4.38 10.75 11.27
N LEU A 173 -4.66 9.63 10.60
CA LEU A 173 -5.50 9.61 9.39
C LEU A 173 -6.92 10.06 9.70
N ASP A 174 -7.50 9.67 10.83
CA ASP A 174 -8.86 10.05 11.22
C ASP A 174 -9.00 11.56 11.39
N VAL A 175 -8.02 12.19 12.04
CA VAL A 175 -7.94 13.66 12.19
C VAL A 175 -7.84 14.33 10.82
N HIS A 176 -7.00 13.82 9.92
CA HIS A 176 -6.84 14.39 8.59
C HIS A 176 -8.12 14.28 7.74
N LEU A 177 -8.77 13.12 7.78
CA LEU A 177 -9.96 12.79 6.99
C LEU A 177 -11.26 13.37 7.59
N ALA A 178 -11.22 13.98 8.77
CA ALA A 178 -12.39 14.60 9.41
C ALA A 178 -12.98 15.75 8.57
N SER A 179 -12.15 16.47 7.82
CA SER A 179 -12.58 17.58 6.94
C SER A 179 -12.40 17.29 5.46
N ARG A 180 -11.89 16.10 5.09
CA ARG A 180 -11.49 15.78 3.73
C ARG A 180 -11.93 14.39 3.31
N PRO A 181 -12.47 14.22 2.11
CA PRO A 181 -12.81 12.90 1.62
C PRO A 181 -11.57 12.07 1.20
N TYR A 182 -10.42 12.70 0.93
CA TYR A 182 -9.16 12.05 0.49
C TYR A 182 -7.93 12.80 1.03
N LEU A 183 -6.75 12.19 0.94
CA LEU A 183 -5.51 12.71 1.54
C LEU A 183 -5.08 14.10 1.04
N PHE A 184 -5.46 14.46 -0.18
CA PHE A 184 -5.07 15.74 -0.80
C PHE A 184 -6.27 16.62 -1.16
N GLY A 185 -7.40 16.44 -0.47
CA GLY A 185 -8.60 17.25 -0.65
C GLY A 185 -9.78 16.44 -1.21
N ALA A 186 -10.44 16.96 -2.25
CA ALA A 186 -11.70 16.41 -2.75
C ALA A 186 -11.56 15.36 -3.86
N ARG A 187 -10.33 14.92 -4.16
CA ARG A 187 -10.02 13.93 -5.21
C ARG A 187 -9.03 12.88 -4.70
N PRO A 188 -9.17 11.58 -5.05
CA PRO A 188 -8.20 10.57 -4.64
C PRO A 188 -6.87 10.80 -5.35
N SER A 189 -5.79 10.69 -4.59
CA SER A 189 -4.42 10.79 -5.08
C SER A 189 -3.74 9.42 -5.16
N LEU A 190 -2.54 9.35 -5.76
CA LEU A 190 -1.72 8.13 -5.74
C LEU A 190 -1.50 7.61 -4.30
N GLY A 191 -1.23 8.52 -3.35
CA GLY A 191 -1.09 8.21 -1.93
C GLY A 191 -2.34 7.57 -1.31
N ASP A 192 -3.55 7.99 -1.73
CA ASP A 192 -4.79 7.38 -1.27
C ASP A 192 -4.84 5.90 -1.70
N PHE A 193 -4.55 5.62 -2.97
CA PHE A 193 -4.58 4.25 -3.50
C PHE A 193 -3.58 3.33 -2.80
N GLY A 194 -2.36 3.81 -2.51
CA GLY A 194 -1.33 3.04 -1.81
C GLY A 194 -1.71 2.69 -0.37
N LEU A 195 -2.06 3.71 0.43
CA LEU A 195 -2.41 3.50 1.84
C LEU A 195 -3.73 2.75 2.02
N TRP A 196 -4.74 3.11 1.23
CA TRP A 196 -6.09 2.55 1.37
C TRP A 196 -6.09 1.04 1.22
N GLY A 197 -5.43 0.51 0.18
CA GLY A 197 -5.47 -0.92 -0.11
C GLY A 197 -5.03 -1.77 1.09
N GLN A 198 -3.99 -1.33 1.80
CA GLN A 198 -3.46 -2.03 2.97
C GLN A 198 -4.38 -1.93 4.19
N ILE A 199 -4.88 -0.73 4.49
CA ILE A 199 -5.75 -0.51 5.66
C ILE A 199 -7.11 -1.20 5.45
N TYR A 200 -7.68 -1.11 4.25
CA TYR A 200 -8.90 -1.83 3.88
C TYR A 200 -8.74 -3.33 4.10
N GLU A 201 -7.66 -3.92 3.57
CA GLU A 201 -7.44 -5.36 3.68
C GLU A 201 -7.11 -5.82 5.10
N ALA A 202 -6.35 -5.03 5.87
CA ALA A 202 -6.13 -5.28 7.29
C ALA A 202 -7.46 -5.21 8.07
N GLY A 203 -8.27 -4.18 7.82
CA GLY A 203 -9.54 -3.92 8.51
C GLY A 203 -10.62 -4.98 8.28
N ARG A 204 -10.44 -5.88 7.30
CA ARG A 204 -11.33 -7.03 7.06
C ARG A 204 -11.04 -8.20 8.00
N ASP A 205 -9.92 -8.17 8.72
CA ASP A 205 -9.53 -9.20 9.69
C ASP A 205 -9.92 -8.76 11.11
N PRO A 206 -10.44 -9.67 11.97
CA PRO A 206 -11.02 -9.33 13.28
C PRO A 206 -10.21 -8.35 14.15
N THR A 207 -8.89 -8.55 14.29
CA THR A 207 -8.06 -7.74 15.19
C THR A 207 -7.88 -6.32 14.66
N ALA A 208 -7.45 -6.16 13.42
CA ALA A 208 -7.28 -4.84 12.81
C ALA A 208 -8.63 -4.16 12.54
N GLY A 209 -9.66 -4.93 12.21
CA GLY A 209 -11.03 -4.45 12.03
C GLY A 209 -11.61 -3.79 13.28
N ALA A 210 -11.29 -4.31 14.48
CA ALA A 210 -11.69 -3.66 15.72
C ALA A 210 -11.04 -2.28 15.92
N LEU A 211 -9.79 -2.11 15.50
CA LEU A 211 -9.09 -0.81 15.55
C LEU A 211 -9.65 0.16 14.52
N VAL A 212 -9.83 -0.30 13.28
CA VAL A 212 -10.41 0.51 12.18
C VAL A 212 -11.83 0.95 12.53
N ALA A 213 -12.65 0.10 13.16
CA ALA A 213 -13.99 0.47 13.60
C ALA A 213 -14.02 1.62 14.63
N GLY A 214 -12.90 1.91 15.30
CA GLY A 214 -12.75 3.00 16.25
C GLY A 214 -12.49 4.37 15.62
N VAL A 215 -12.26 4.46 14.31
CA VAL A 215 -11.88 5.69 13.59
C VAL A 215 -12.86 5.96 12.43
N ALA A 216 -13.91 6.74 12.73
CA ALA A 216 -15.08 6.89 11.85
C ALA A 216 -14.77 7.53 10.48
N ASN A 217 -13.83 8.48 10.42
CA ASN A 217 -13.46 9.15 9.17
C ASN A 217 -12.62 8.22 8.28
N VAL A 218 -11.76 7.39 8.90
CA VAL A 218 -11.04 6.33 8.18
C VAL A 218 -12.01 5.29 7.62
N VAL A 219 -13.02 4.86 8.38
CA VAL A 219 -14.07 3.94 7.88
C VAL A 219 -14.77 4.56 6.66
N ALA A 220 -15.19 5.82 6.76
CA ALA A 220 -15.85 6.51 5.65
C ALA A 220 -14.95 6.65 4.40
N TRP A 221 -13.64 6.86 4.59
CA TRP A 221 -12.65 6.87 3.51
C TRP A 221 -12.44 5.48 2.90
N ILE A 222 -12.38 4.43 3.72
CA ILE A 222 -12.28 3.04 3.26
C ILE A 222 -13.45 2.68 2.35
N ASP A 223 -14.67 2.96 2.79
CA ASP A 223 -15.89 2.66 2.03
C ASP A 223 -15.93 3.44 0.72
N ARG A 224 -15.54 4.72 0.74
CA ARG A 224 -15.47 5.58 -0.44
C ARG A 224 -14.49 5.05 -1.48
N MET A 225 -13.32 4.62 -1.04
CA MET A 225 -12.25 4.12 -1.91
C MET A 225 -12.54 2.75 -2.54
N LEU A 226 -13.64 2.06 -2.20
CA LEU A 226 -14.12 0.90 -2.97
C LEU A 226 -14.62 1.27 -4.38
N ASN A 227 -15.16 2.49 -4.51
CA ASN A 227 -15.63 3.06 -5.77
C ASN A 227 -15.47 4.60 -5.73
N PRO A 228 -14.22 5.09 -5.73
CA PRO A 228 -13.96 6.50 -5.48
C PRO A 228 -14.39 7.35 -6.67
N ALA A 229 -14.70 8.61 -6.37
CA ALA A 229 -15.10 9.61 -7.33
C ALA A 229 -14.39 10.94 -7.04
N SER A 230 -14.21 11.76 -8.07
CA SER A 230 -13.80 13.15 -7.86
C SER A 230 -14.98 13.94 -7.28
N LEU A 231 -14.80 14.48 -6.08
CA LEU A 231 -15.77 15.32 -5.38
C LEU A 231 -15.40 16.82 -5.46
N GLY A 232 -14.31 17.14 -6.15
CA GLY A 232 -13.76 18.48 -6.31
C GLY A 232 -12.27 18.47 -6.64
N GLU A 233 -11.59 19.54 -6.23
CA GLU A 233 -10.18 19.78 -6.52
C GLU A 233 -9.25 19.26 -5.41
N PHE A 234 -7.97 19.14 -5.77
CA PHE A 234 -6.90 19.00 -4.78
C PHE A 234 -6.72 20.31 -4.02
N GLU A 235 -6.34 20.21 -2.74
CA GLU A 235 -5.99 21.36 -1.91
C GLU A 235 -4.49 21.69 -2.02
N ASP A 236 -4.17 22.98 -1.81
CA ASP A 236 -2.79 23.43 -1.66
C ASP A 236 -2.16 22.87 -0.39
N TRP A 237 -0.84 22.64 -0.42
CA TRP A 237 -0.11 22.09 0.72
C TRP A 237 -0.35 22.85 2.03
N ALA A 238 -0.43 24.18 1.99
CA ALA A 238 -0.65 25.00 3.18
C ALA A 238 -1.95 24.66 3.95
N ALA A 239 -2.99 24.16 3.25
CA ALA A 239 -4.21 23.70 3.89
C ALA A 239 -4.05 22.29 4.49
N LEU A 240 -3.23 21.45 3.86
CA LEU A 240 -3.01 20.05 4.23
C LEU A 240 -2.00 19.87 5.38
N GLU A 241 -1.00 20.76 5.42
CA GLU A 241 0.23 20.65 6.20
C GLU A 241 0.00 20.29 7.66
N SER A 242 -0.87 21.02 8.36
CA SER A 242 -1.11 20.82 9.80
C SER A 242 -1.62 19.43 10.17
N SER A 243 -2.19 18.70 9.20
CA SER A 243 -2.78 17.37 9.40
C SER A 243 -2.03 16.23 8.71
N LEU A 244 -1.30 16.51 7.62
CA LEU A 244 -0.43 15.51 6.97
C LEU A 244 0.97 15.47 7.59
N LEU A 245 1.51 16.61 8.05
CA LEU A 245 2.85 16.67 8.62
C LEU A 245 3.03 15.72 9.82
N PRO A 246 2.07 15.58 10.75
CA PRO A 246 2.18 14.60 11.83
C PRO A 246 2.29 13.14 11.36
N ILE A 247 1.64 12.79 10.24
CA ILE A 247 1.76 11.44 9.63
C ILE A 247 3.18 11.27 9.07
N LEU A 248 3.70 12.29 8.38
CA LEU A 248 5.05 12.27 7.84
C LEU A 248 6.11 12.17 8.96
N GLU A 249 5.97 12.92 10.03
CA GLU A 249 6.89 12.90 11.19
C GLU A 249 6.84 11.55 11.91
N ASP A 250 5.66 11.14 12.35
CA ASP A 250 5.53 10.02 13.29
C ASP A 250 5.70 8.65 12.61
N GLN A 251 5.20 8.51 11.38
CA GLN A 251 5.17 7.23 10.67
C GLN A 251 6.15 7.16 9.51
N VAL A 252 6.22 8.18 8.66
CA VAL A 252 7.11 8.10 7.48
C VAL A 252 8.57 8.25 7.90
N ALA A 253 8.92 9.32 8.60
CA ALA A 253 10.28 9.56 9.11
C ALA A 253 10.56 8.76 10.39
N GLY A 254 9.56 8.54 11.24
CA GLY A 254 9.74 7.84 12.51
C GLY A 254 9.92 6.32 12.40
N VAL A 255 9.36 5.68 11.36
CA VAL A 255 9.45 4.22 11.18
C VAL A 255 9.86 3.80 9.77
N PHE A 256 9.20 4.28 8.72
CA PHE A 256 9.36 3.71 7.38
C PHE A 256 10.71 4.04 6.72
N LEU A 257 11.04 5.31 6.58
CA LEU A 257 12.26 5.73 5.89
C LEU A 257 13.56 5.26 6.57
N PRO A 258 13.71 5.32 7.91
CA PRO A 258 14.90 4.77 8.58
C PRO A 258 15.04 3.26 8.33
N TRP A 259 13.92 2.54 8.36
CA TRP A 259 13.90 1.11 8.06
C TRP A 259 14.31 0.82 6.61
N ASP A 260 13.77 1.56 5.66
CA ASP A 260 13.97 1.29 4.24
C ASP A 260 15.40 1.63 3.80
N VAL A 261 15.98 2.71 4.33
CA VAL A 261 17.39 3.05 4.13
C VAL A 261 18.31 2.00 4.74
N ALA A 262 18.02 1.51 5.96
CA ALA A 262 18.81 0.45 6.58
C ALA A 262 18.70 -0.88 5.81
N ASN A 263 17.51 -1.20 5.30
CA ASN A 263 17.27 -2.34 4.42
C ASN A 263 18.10 -2.23 3.13
N ALA A 264 18.09 -1.07 2.47
CA ALA A 264 18.84 -0.83 1.24
C ALA A 264 20.35 -0.92 1.45
N ALA A 265 20.86 -0.35 2.56
CA ALA A 265 22.26 -0.47 2.94
C ALA A 265 22.67 -1.94 3.14
N ALA A 266 21.86 -2.71 3.87
CA ALA A 266 22.12 -4.14 4.10
C ALA A 266 22.08 -4.98 2.80
N ILE A 267 21.20 -4.63 1.84
CA ILE A 267 21.21 -5.23 0.50
C ILE A 267 22.51 -4.92 -0.24
N ALA A 268 22.99 -3.67 -0.18
CA ALA A 268 24.23 -3.26 -0.82
C ALA A 268 25.46 -3.96 -0.22
N ASP A 269 25.46 -4.15 1.11
CA ASP A 269 26.53 -4.83 1.86
C ASP A 269 26.47 -6.36 1.75
N GLY A 270 25.40 -6.92 1.16
CA GLY A 270 25.19 -8.36 1.06
C GLY A 270 24.96 -9.02 2.43
N ALA A 271 24.44 -8.28 3.41
CA ALA A 271 24.17 -8.79 4.74
C ALA A 271 22.98 -9.76 4.76
N ASP A 272 23.01 -10.75 5.66
CA ASP A 272 21.91 -11.71 5.84
C ASP A 272 20.78 -11.16 6.73
N GLU A 273 21.12 -10.25 7.65
CA GLU A 273 20.22 -9.54 8.56
C GLU A 273 20.70 -8.10 8.76
N PHE A 274 19.79 -7.22 9.16
CA PHE A 274 20.12 -5.85 9.55
C PHE A 274 19.42 -5.43 10.84
N ASP A 275 19.99 -4.42 11.48
CA ASP A 275 19.47 -3.80 12.69
C ASP A 275 19.30 -2.30 12.49
N VAL A 276 18.18 -1.76 12.97
CA VAL A 276 17.90 -0.33 12.97
C VAL A 276 17.08 0.03 14.21
N THR A 277 17.25 1.24 14.74
CA THR A 277 16.41 1.72 15.85
C THR A 277 15.25 2.52 15.30
N LEU A 278 14.01 2.06 15.55
CA LEU A 278 12.78 2.75 15.16
C LEU A 278 12.05 3.20 16.44
N LYS A 279 11.76 4.50 16.57
CA LYS A 279 11.13 5.10 17.78
C LYS A 279 11.73 4.57 19.11
N GLY A 280 13.05 4.46 19.17
CA GLY A 280 13.80 4.01 20.36
C GLY A 280 13.80 2.49 20.61
N LYS A 281 13.22 1.68 19.71
CA LYS A 281 13.19 0.22 19.81
C LYS A 281 14.01 -0.41 18.69
N ARG A 282 14.68 -1.54 18.99
CA ARG A 282 15.44 -2.29 18.00
C ARG A 282 14.48 -2.96 17.01
N TRP A 283 14.74 -2.80 15.73
CA TRP A 283 14.13 -3.54 14.64
C TRP A 283 15.19 -4.46 14.02
N THR A 284 14.83 -5.70 13.72
CA THR A 284 15.73 -6.65 13.06
C THR A 284 14.98 -7.58 12.10
N GLN A 285 15.54 -7.81 10.91
CA GLN A 285 15.02 -8.74 9.92
C GLN A 285 16.05 -9.04 8.82
N LYS A 286 15.69 -9.96 7.91
CA LYS A 286 16.40 -10.15 6.64
C LYS A 286 16.19 -8.97 5.68
N PRO A 287 17.23 -8.52 4.95
CA PRO A 287 17.08 -7.50 3.94
C PRO A 287 16.23 -7.98 2.75
N GLN A 288 15.63 -7.03 2.06
CA GLN A 288 14.63 -7.27 1.04
C GLN A 288 14.92 -6.42 -0.21
N LYS A 289 15.22 -7.12 -1.30
CA LYS A 289 15.67 -6.52 -2.57
C LYS A 289 14.64 -5.60 -3.22
N TYR A 290 13.35 -5.91 -3.09
CA TYR A 290 12.29 -5.14 -3.71
C TYR A 290 12.20 -3.73 -3.09
N HIS A 291 12.13 -3.65 -1.75
CA HIS A 291 12.14 -2.40 -1.00
C HIS A 291 13.36 -1.51 -1.33
N ALA A 292 14.56 -2.11 -1.43
CA ALA A 292 15.76 -1.35 -1.83
C ALA A 292 15.65 -0.74 -3.25
N ARG A 293 14.96 -1.44 -4.17
CA ARG A 293 14.72 -0.96 -5.53
C ARG A 293 13.66 0.14 -5.56
N SER A 294 12.57 -0.01 -4.81
CA SER A 294 11.47 0.96 -4.77
C SER A 294 11.92 2.26 -4.07
N LEU A 295 12.72 2.18 -3.00
CA LEU A 295 13.42 3.32 -2.40
C LEU A 295 14.27 4.08 -3.43
N GLY A 296 15.01 3.35 -4.28
CA GLY A 296 15.79 3.96 -5.36
C GLY A 296 14.93 4.73 -6.36
N ALA A 297 13.73 4.22 -6.68
CA ALA A 297 12.77 4.92 -7.53
C ALA A 297 12.20 6.18 -6.85
N LEU A 298 11.87 6.11 -5.56
CA LEU A 298 11.42 7.26 -4.77
C LEU A 298 12.51 8.35 -4.69
N LYS A 299 13.77 7.97 -4.45
CA LYS A 299 14.91 8.90 -4.47
C LYS A 299 15.13 9.54 -5.84
N ALA A 300 14.94 8.79 -6.92
CA ALA A 300 14.98 9.34 -8.27
C ALA A 300 13.87 10.38 -8.50
N LYS A 301 12.63 10.09 -8.06
CA LYS A 301 11.52 11.06 -8.10
C LYS A 301 11.86 12.33 -7.29
N TYR A 302 12.51 12.20 -6.14
CA TYR A 302 12.96 13.36 -5.36
C TYR A 302 14.03 14.17 -6.11
N ALA A 303 15.02 13.50 -6.72
CA ALA A 303 16.09 14.17 -7.46
C ALA A 303 15.57 15.00 -8.65
N GLU A 304 14.48 14.58 -9.30
CA GLU A 304 13.84 15.33 -10.40
C GLU A 304 13.20 16.66 -9.94
N VAL A 305 12.80 16.74 -8.67
CA VAL A 305 12.20 17.94 -8.06
C VAL A 305 13.11 18.61 -7.03
N GLY A 306 14.34 18.12 -6.86
CA GLY A 306 15.30 18.57 -5.87
C GLY A 306 15.66 20.05 -6.03
N GLY A 307 15.94 20.71 -4.90
CA GLY A 307 16.23 22.13 -4.86
C GLY A 307 14.98 23.03 -4.85
N ASP A 308 13.78 22.47 -4.84
CA ASP A 308 12.56 23.21 -4.53
C ASP A 308 12.50 23.55 -3.03
N ALA A 309 12.60 24.84 -2.71
CA ALA A 309 12.68 25.31 -1.33
C ALA A 309 11.44 24.98 -0.49
N ALA A 310 10.26 24.90 -1.10
CA ALA A 310 9.02 24.59 -0.39
C ALA A 310 8.96 23.10 -0.04
N LEU A 311 9.25 22.22 -1.00
CA LEU A 311 9.35 20.78 -0.75
C LEU A 311 10.44 20.47 0.27
N ASP A 312 11.61 21.08 0.13
CA ASP A 312 12.71 20.90 1.07
C ASP A 312 12.35 21.34 2.49
N ALA A 313 11.59 22.44 2.65
CA ALA A 313 11.11 22.88 3.96
C ALA A 313 10.19 21.83 4.60
N VAL A 314 9.27 21.25 3.82
CA VAL A 314 8.35 20.20 4.28
C VAL A 314 9.09 18.92 4.67
N LEU A 315 10.03 18.48 3.84
CA LEU A 315 10.83 17.27 4.11
C LEU A 315 11.78 17.47 5.30
N THR A 316 12.29 18.68 5.50
CA THR A 316 13.08 19.01 6.70
C THR A 316 12.19 19.04 7.95
N ALA A 317 11.03 19.71 7.88
CA ALA A 317 10.10 19.80 9.01
C ALA A 317 9.63 18.40 9.46
N SER A 318 9.34 17.53 8.51
CA SER A 318 8.94 16.14 8.80
C SER A 318 10.07 15.21 9.22
N GLY A 319 11.34 15.61 9.06
CA GLY A 319 12.50 14.72 9.21
C GLY A 319 12.72 13.74 8.04
N CYS A 320 11.90 13.77 6.99
CA CYS A 320 12.05 12.87 5.85
C CYS A 320 13.31 13.16 4.99
N LYS A 321 13.81 14.40 4.99
CA LYS A 321 14.85 14.85 4.04
C LYS A 321 16.16 14.07 4.16
N GLU A 322 16.59 13.74 5.36
CA GLU A 322 17.87 13.06 5.60
C GLU A 322 17.95 11.67 4.97
N TYR A 323 16.80 11.00 4.81
CA TYR A 323 16.72 9.66 4.23
C TYR A 323 16.62 9.67 2.70
N LEU A 324 16.12 10.78 2.13
CA LEU A 324 15.89 10.93 0.69
C LEU A 324 17.10 11.55 -0.05
N ALA A 325 17.88 12.38 0.64
CA ALA A 325 19.05 13.05 0.07
C ALA A 325 20.35 12.19 0.09
N ALA A 326 20.32 11.04 0.76
CA ALA A 326 21.45 10.14 0.93
C ALA A 326 21.68 9.18 -0.24
#